data_AF-A0A357V487-F1
#
_entry.id   AF-A0A357V487-F1
#
_cell.length_a   1.000
_cell.length_b   1.000
_cell.length_c   1.000
_cell.angle_alpha   90.00
_cell.angle_beta   90.00
_cell.angle_gamma   90.00
#
_symmetry.space_group_name_H-M   'P 1'
#
loop_
_entity.id
_entity.type
_entity.pdbx_description
1 polymer ?
#
loop_
_entity_poly.entity_id
_entity_poly.type
_entity_poly.pdbx_seq_one_letter_code
_entity_poly.pdbx_strand_id
1 'polypeptide(L)'
;MTDDLLLLPSITDADADHRGRVVVSGSHGGLYPGYLAAKAGLRAVVLNDAGGGLGNAGVAGIHALDQTGMAAAAVFHQSARIGDAGDMLARGVISTMNAAAA
;
A
#
# COMPACT_ATOMS: atom_id res chain seq x y z
N MET A 1 15.17 16.26 -0.34
CA MET A 1 14.65 15.07 -1.07
C MET A 1 14.09 14.03 -0.09
N THR A 2 13.48 14.47 1.02
CA THR A 2 12.85 13.60 2.03
C THR A 2 11.35 13.85 2.17
N ASP A 3 10.80 14.81 1.42
CA ASP A 3 9.39 15.20 1.45
C ASP A 3 8.49 14.33 0.57
N ASP A 4 8.96 13.21 0.02
CA ASP A 4 8.15 12.40 -0.91
C ASP A 4 7.39 11.25 -0.23
N LEU A 5 7.89 10.78 0.92
CA LEU A 5 7.34 9.63 1.64
C LEU A 5 6.38 10.07 2.76
N LEU A 6 5.25 9.39 2.88
CA LEU A 6 4.28 9.57 3.97
C LEU A 6 3.95 8.24 4.62
N LEU A 7 3.78 8.29 5.94
CA LEU A 7 3.36 7.16 6.75
C LEU A 7 1.93 7.41 7.23
N LEU A 8 1.00 6.59 6.79
CA LEU A 8 -0.42 6.71 7.18
C LEU A 8 -0.86 5.42 7.89
N PRO A 9 -1.25 5.47 9.18
CA PRO A 9 -1.74 4.28 9.88
C PRO A 9 -2.91 3.60 9.14
N SER A 10 -3.76 4.38 8.47
CA SER A 10 -4.83 3.90 7.60
C SER A 10 -4.77 4.55 6.21
N ILE A 11 -5.09 3.78 5.16
CA ILE A 11 -5.17 4.33 3.80
C ILE A 11 -6.38 5.26 3.64
N THR A 12 -7.35 5.19 4.55
CA THR A 12 -8.48 6.13 4.59
C THR A 12 -8.06 7.55 4.90
N ASP A 13 -6.85 7.75 5.43
CA ASP A 13 -6.28 9.06 5.71
C ASP A 13 -5.69 9.70 4.43
N ALA A 14 -5.60 8.95 3.33
CA ALA A 14 -5.16 9.47 2.04
C ALA A 14 -6.30 10.23 1.33
N ASP A 15 -5.97 11.39 0.79
CA ASP A 15 -6.87 12.29 0.08
C ASP A 15 -6.14 13.02 -1.06
N ALA A 16 -6.80 14.02 -1.66
CA ALA A 16 -6.26 14.75 -2.80
C ALA A 16 -5.02 15.60 -2.48
N ASP A 17 -4.78 15.96 -1.22
CA ASP A 17 -3.59 16.74 -0.80
C ASP A 17 -2.33 15.86 -0.81
N HIS A 18 -2.52 14.55 -0.80
CA HIS A 18 -1.45 13.54 -0.88
C HIS A 18 -1.10 13.15 -2.33
N ARG A 19 -1.69 13.80 -3.34
CA ARG A 19 -1.45 13.48 -4.75
C ARG A 19 0.04 13.52 -5.10
N GLY A 20 0.51 12.50 -5.81
CA GLY A 20 1.90 12.37 -6.24
C GLY A 20 2.88 11.91 -5.16
N ARG A 21 2.42 11.70 -3.92
CA ARG A 21 3.26 11.20 -2.81
C ARG A 21 3.43 9.69 -2.88
N VAL A 22 4.50 9.20 -2.28
CA VAL A 22 4.69 7.78 -1.97
C VAL A 22 4.17 7.53 -0.56
N VAL A 23 3.32 6.53 -0.38
CA VAL A 23 2.72 6.23 0.92
C VAL A 23 3.07 4.82 1.36
N VAL A 24 3.52 4.66 2.61
CA VAL A 24 3.44 3.38 3.33
C VAL A 24 2.25 3.49 4.26
N SER A 25 1.32 2.54 4.16
CA SER A 25 0.14 2.55 5.01
C SER A 25 -0.10 1.23 5.73
N GLY A 26 -0.50 1.33 7.00
CA GLY A 26 -0.86 0.21 7.86
C GLY A 26 -2.13 -0.54 7.45
N SER A 27 -2.80 -0.17 6.35
CA SER A 27 -3.95 -0.90 5.82
C SER A 27 -3.57 -2.17 5.06
N HIS A 28 -4.53 -3.06 4.86
CA HIS A 28 -4.38 -4.21 3.98
C HIS A 28 -4.34 -3.80 2.50
N GLY A 29 -3.81 -4.67 1.63
CA GLY A 29 -3.70 -4.47 0.17
C GLY A 29 -4.94 -4.79 -0.65
N GLY A 30 -6.13 -4.79 -0.04
CA GLY A 30 -7.37 -5.22 -0.71
C GLY A 30 -7.90 -4.20 -1.71
N LEU A 31 -8.97 -4.56 -2.43
CA LEU A 31 -9.53 -3.72 -3.51
C LEU A 31 -9.95 -2.32 -3.02
N TYR A 32 -10.60 -2.21 -1.86
CA TYR A 32 -11.03 -0.91 -1.34
C TYR A 32 -9.83 -0.01 -0.96
N PRO A 33 -8.82 -0.48 -0.21
CA PRO A 33 -7.55 0.24 -0.04
C PRO A 33 -6.88 0.67 -1.35
N GLY A 34 -6.81 -0.22 -2.34
CA GLY A 34 -6.25 0.11 -3.66
C GLY A 34 -7.05 1.22 -4.36
N TYR A 35 -8.38 1.16 -4.32
CA TYR A 35 -9.25 2.23 -4.82
C TYR A 35 -8.99 3.57 -4.12
N LEU A 36 -8.80 3.60 -2.80
CA LEU A 36 -8.51 4.83 -2.07
C LEU A 36 -7.15 5.42 -2.44
N ALA A 37 -6.12 4.58 -2.58
CA ALA A 37 -4.81 5.01 -3.08
C ALA A 37 -4.92 5.64 -4.47
N ALA A 38 -5.64 5.00 -5.40
CA ALA A 38 -5.91 5.54 -6.73
C ALA A 38 -6.71 6.86 -6.68
N LYS A 39 -7.75 6.93 -5.84
CA LYS A 39 -8.60 8.10 -5.67
C LYS A 39 -7.83 9.32 -5.14
N ALA A 40 -6.92 9.10 -4.19
CA ALA A 40 -6.01 10.12 -3.68
C ALA A 40 -4.99 10.58 -4.75
N GLY A 41 -4.78 9.78 -5.80
CA GLY A 41 -3.82 10.08 -6.86
C GLY A 41 -2.37 9.94 -6.39
N LEU A 42 -2.11 8.97 -5.52
CA LEU A 42 -0.77 8.68 -5.03
C LEU A 42 0.17 8.30 -6.18
N ARG A 43 1.47 8.49 -6.00
CA ARG A 43 2.48 8.02 -6.97
C ARG A 43 2.79 6.54 -6.79
N ALA A 44 2.85 6.08 -5.54
CA ALA A 44 3.06 4.69 -5.19
C ALA A 44 2.51 4.40 -3.78
N VAL A 45 2.17 3.14 -3.51
CA VAL A 45 1.66 2.72 -2.20
C VAL A 45 2.25 1.38 -1.76
N VAL A 46 2.63 1.29 -0.48
CA VAL A 46 2.97 0.05 0.20
C VAL A 46 1.92 -0.24 1.26
N LEU A 47 1.28 -1.40 1.20
CA LEU A 47 0.24 -1.86 2.12
C LEU A 47 0.68 -3.15 2.83
N ASN A 48 -0.17 -3.72 3.67
CA ASN A 48 0.08 -5.02 4.31
C ASN A 48 -0.68 -6.13 3.57
N ASP A 49 -0.11 -7.33 3.44
CA ASP A 49 -0.79 -8.44 2.75
C ASP A 49 -1.95 -9.05 3.54
N ALA A 50 -2.03 -8.76 4.84
CA ALA A 50 -3.04 -9.27 5.77
C ALA A 50 -3.22 -10.81 5.70
N GLY A 51 -2.15 -11.54 5.34
CA GLY A 51 -2.19 -13.00 5.18
C GLY A 51 -2.92 -13.48 3.93
N GLY A 52 -3.13 -12.63 2.93
CA GLY A 52 -3.76 -12.96 1.66
C GLY A 52 -5.29 -13.07 1.72
N GLY A 53 -5.87 -13.63 2.78
CA GLY A 53 -7.31 -13.83 2.89
C GLY A 53 -7.87 -14.81 1.83
N LEU A 54 -9.20 -14.98 1.80
CA LEU A 54 -9.84 -15.89 0.84
C LEU A 54 -9.58 -15.42 -0.60
N GLY A 55 -8.97 -16.29 -1.41
CA GLY A 55 -8.67 -15.99 -2.81
C GLY A 55 -7.74 -14.79 -3.02
N ASN A 56 -6.82 -14.53 -2.08
CA ASN A 56 -5.89 -13.39 -2.11
C ASN A 56 -6.59 -12.01 -2.02
N ALA A 57 -7.78 -11.93 -1.44
CA ALA A 57 -8.52 -10.68 -1.23
C ALA A 57 -7.73 -9.60 -0.46
N GLY A 58 -6.80 -10.00 0.41
CA GLY A 58 -5.92 -9.13 1.19
C GLY A 58 -4.89 -8.36 0.35
N VAL A 59 -4.62 -8.78 -0.88
CA VAL A 59 -3.67 -8.12 -1.81
C VAL A 59 -4.28 -7.81 -3.18
N ALA A 60 -5.56 -8.10 -3.40
CA ALA A 60 -6.21 -7.91 -4.70
C ALA A 60 -6.12 -6.46 -5.22
N GLY A 61 -6.09 -5.46 -4.33
CA GLY A 61 -5.92 -4.06 -4.69
C GLY A 61 -4.51 -3.72 -5.19
N ILE A 62 -3.47 -4.41 -4.70
CA ILE A 62 -2.09 -4.24 -5.17
C ILE A 62 -2.03 -4.49 -6.67
N HIS A 63 -2.57 -5.62 -7.12
CA HIS A 63 -2.57 -5.97 -8.54
C HIS A 63 -3.56 -5.13 -9.36
N ALA A 64 -4.71 -4.76 -8.80
CA ALA A 64 -5.66 -3.88 -9.49
C ALA A 64 -5.07 -2.50 -9.83
N LEU A 65 -4.11 -2.01 -9.03
CA LEU A 65 -3.46 -0.72 -9.26
C LEU A 65 -2.60 -0.66 -10.53
N ASP A 66 -2.23 -1.81 -11.13
CA ASP A 66 -1.57 -1.82 -12.45
C ASP A 66 -2.42 -1.12 -13.53
N GLN A 67 -3.76 -1.17 -13.42
CA GLN A 67 -4.68 -0.49 -14.34
C GLN A 67 -4.54 1.04 -14.32
N THR A 68 -3.92 1.58 -13.27
CA THR A 68 -3.69 3.02 -13.09
C THR A 68 -2.24 3.43 -13.39
N GLY A 69 -1.34 2.46 -13.60
CA GLY A 69 0.10 2.69 -13.68
C GLY A 69 0.76 3.04 -12.35
N MET A 70 0.05 2.93 -11.21
CA MET A 70 0.59 3.19 -9.89
C MET A 70 1.40 1.99 -9.40
N ALA A 71 2.66 2.23 -9.00
CA ALA A 71 3.48 1.21 -8.34
C ALA A 71 2.89 0.85 -6.98
N ALA A 72 2.67 -0.44 -6.72
CA ALA A 72 2.10 -0.93 -5.48
C ALA A 72 2.79 -2.22 -5.00
N ALA A 73 2.96 -2.32 -3.68
CA ALA A 73 3.50 -3.51 -3.04
C ALA A 73 2.81 -3.81 -1.71
N ALA A 74 2.85 -5.07 -1.28
CA ALA A 74 2.42 -5.48 0.05
C ALA A 74 3.60 -5.99 0.88
N VAL A 75 3.61 -5.61 2.16
CA VAL A 75 4.47 -6.16 3.20
C VAL A 75 3.86 -7.44 3.74
N PHE A 76 4.72 -8.44 3.95
CA PHE A 76 4.38 -9.70 4.59
C PHE A 76 3.90 -9.48 6.03
N HIS A 77 2.67 -9.86 6.34
CA HIS A 77 2.07 -9.61 7.67
C HIS A 77 2.85 -10.19 8.87
N GLN A 78 3.69 -11.22 8.68
CA GLN A 78 4.53 -11.74 9.78
C GLN A 78 5.84 -10.95 9.96
N SER A 79 6.21 -10.12 8.99
CA SER A 79 7.42 -9.28 9.05
C SER A 79 7.20 -7.95 9.75
N ALA A 80 5.99 -7.41 9.74
CA ALA A 80 5.65 -6.12 10.37
C ALA A 80 4.17 -6.04 10.75
N ARG A 81 3.86 -5.18 11.73
CA ARG A 81 2.52 -4.99 12.31
C ARG A 81 1.58 -4.27 11.33
N ILE A 82 0.42 -4.88 11.04
CA ILE A 82 -0.69 -4.18 10.38
C ILE A 82 -1.20 -3.05 11.30
N GLY A 83 -1.56 -1.91 10.73
CA GLY A 83 -1.93 -0.69 11.44
C GLY A 83 -0.75 0.18 11.89
N ASP A 84 0.50 -0.24 11.67
CA ASP A 84 1.71 0.52 12.02
C ASP A 84 2.61 0.72 10.80
N ALA A 85 2.40 1.84 10.10
CA ALA A 85 3.19 2.20 8.92
C ALA A 85 4.68 2.42 9.23
N GLY A 86 5.03 2.81 10.46
CA GLY A 86 6.42 2.97 10.89
C GLY A 86 7.14 1.62 11.03
N ASP A 87 6.48 0.64 11.63
CA ASP A 87 6.97 -0.75 11.70
C ASP A 87 7.16 -1.33 10.30
N MET A 88 6.18 -1.14 9.42
CA MET A 88 6.24 -1.59 8.02
C MET A 88 7.41 -0.97 7.27
N LEU A 89 7.67 0.33 7.43
CA LEU A 89 8.84 0.98 6.81
C LEU A 89 10.15 0.45 7.39
N ALA A 90 10.23 0.27 8.71
CA ALA A 90 11.48 -0.05 9.39
C ALA A 90 11.95 -1.49 9.16
N ARG A 91 11.02 -2.45 9.06
CA ARG A 91 11.35 -3.89 9.05
C ARG A 91 10.47 -4.75 8.14
N GLY A 92 9.56 -4.14 7.38
CA GLY A 92 8.68 -4.87 6.47
C GLY A 92 9.45 -5.56 5.35
N VAL A 93 9.05 -6.78 5.02
CA VAL A 93 9.53 -7.54 3.87
C VAL A 93 8.43 -7.57 2.83
N ILE A 94 8.73 -7.23 1.58
CA ILE A 94 7.73 -7.27 0.49
C ILE A 94 7.35 -8.74 0.21
N SER A 95 6.05 -9.06 0.28
CA SER A 95 5.51 -10.38 -0.08
C SER A 95 5.01 -10.45 -1.51
N THR A 96 4.49 -9.35 -2.05
CA THR A 96 4.05 -9.23 -3.44
C THR A 96 4.13 -7.79 -3.92
N MET A 97 4.22 -7.61 -5.24
CA MET A 97 4.19 -6.33 -5.91
C MET A 97 3.49 -6.46 -7.26
N ASN A 98 2.98 -5.34 -7.77
CA ASN A 98 2.38 -5.28 -9.10
C ASN A 98 3.43 -5.06 -10.19
N ALA A 99 3.03 -5.13 -11.46
CA ALA A 99 3.97 -5.02 -12.58
C ALA A 99 4.61 -3.62 -12.65
N ALA A 100 3.87 -2.56 -12.30
CA ALA A 100 4.38 -1.20 -12.27
C ALA A 100 5.50 -0.97 -11.22
N ALA A 101 5.64 -1.85 -10.24
CA ALA A 101 6.65 -1.77 -9.18
C ALA A 101 7.86 -2.71 -9.39
N ALA A 102 7.85 -3.54 -10.44
CA ALA A 102 8.87 -4.55 -10.71
C ALA A 102 10.15 -3.99 -11.36
#